data_AF-A0A931VJ98-F1
#
_entry.id   AF-A0A931VJ98-F1
#
_cell.length_a   1.000
_cell.length_b   1.000
_cell.length_c   1.000
_cell.angle_alpha   90.00
_cell.angle_beta   90.00
_cell.angle_gamma   90.00
#
_symmetry.space_group_name_H-M   'P 1'
#
loop_
_entity.id
_entity.type
_entity.pdbx_description
1 polymer ?
#
loop_
_entity_poly.entity_id
_entity_poly.type
_entity_poly.pdbx_seq_one_letter_code
_entity_poly.pdbx_strand_id
1 'polypeptide(L)' 'MQNLFKTIKHKINGAIIHFVASGLILVIAAVLIVWTDFFLRLVIGLLIIIVAYIFFYLAYKTWWLKREIEKHLKL' A
#
# COMPACT_ATOMS: atom_id res chain seq x y z
N MET A 1 0.48 24.78 16.50
CA MET A 1 0.34 23.29 16.38
C MET A 1 -0.38 22.84 15.09
N GLN A 2 -1.29 23.62 14.49
CA GLN A 2 -2.03 23.21 13.27
C GLN A 2 -1.17 22.92 12.02
N ASN A 3 -0.05 23.61 11.82
CA ASN A 3 0.83 23.35 10.66
C ASN A 3 1.50 21.98 10.71
N LEU A 4 1.85 21.47 11.90
CA LEU A 4 2.49 20.16 12.04
C LEU A 4 1.54 19.03 11.64
N PHE A 5 0.27 19.12 12.04
CA PHE A 5 -0.76 18.16 11.64
C PHE A 5 -0.98 18.17 10.13
N LYS A 6 -0.99 19.34 9.49
CA LYS A 6 -1.15 19.47 8.03
C LYS A 6 0.01 18.81 7.27
N THR A 7 1.25 19.02 7.75
CA THR A 7 2.44 18.39 7.18
C THR A 7 2.43 16.87 7.36
N ILE A 8 2.04 16.37 8.53
CA ILE A 8 1.91 14.92 8.79
C ILE A 8 0.82 14.31 7.89
N LYS A 9 -0.32 14.99 7.74
CA LYS A 9 -1.43 14.56 6.89
C LYS A 9 -1.00 14.41 5.43
N HIS A 10 -0.21 15.36 4.93
CA HIS A 10 0.32 15.37 3.57
C HIS A 10 1.38 14.26 3.37
N LYS A 11 2.28 14.08 4.34
CA LYS A 11 3.31 13.03 4.29
C LYS A 11 2.71 11.62 4.32
N ILE A 12 1.68 11.40 5.14
CA ILE A 12 0.93 10.12 5.17
C ILE A 12 0.19 9.90 3.85
N ASN A 13 -0.39 10.95 3.27
CA ASN A 13 -1.08 10.82 1.98
C ASN A 13 -0.10 10.45 0.86
N GLY A 14 1.08 11.08 0.84
CA GLY A 14 2.17 10.72 -0.07
C GLY A 14 2.62 9.27 0.13
N ALA A 15 2.80 8.84 1.38
CA ALA A 15 3.17 7.45 1.69
C ALA A 15 2.11 6.45 1.20
N ILE A 16 0.83 6.73 1.41
CA ILE A 16 -0.27 5.89 0.91
C ILE A 16 -0.23 5.79 -0.62
N ILE A 17 -0.04 6.91 -1.32
CA ILE A 17 0.08 6.92 -2.79
C ILE A 17 1.30 6.11 -3.24
N HIS A 18 2.44 6.23 -2.57
CA HIS A 18 3.62 5.44 -2.88
C HIS A 18 3.38 3.95 -2.66
N PHE A 19 2.72 3.55 -1.57
CA PHE A 19 2.37 2.14 -1.31
C PHE A 19 1.40 1.58 -2.35
N VAL A 20 0.40 2.37 -2.76
CA VAL A 20 -0.54 2.01 -3.81
C VAL A 20 0.18 1.85 -5.16
N ALA A 21 1.05 2.80 -5.51
CA ALA A 21 1.82 2.75 -6.75
C ALA A 21 2.78 1.55 -6.79
N SER A 22 3.50 1.28 -5.69
CA SER A 22 4.39 0.11 -5.60
C SER A 22 3.60 -1.21 -5.64
N GLY A 23 2.45 -1.27 -4.97
CA GLY A 23 1.56 -2.43 -5.01
C GLY A 23 1.05 -2.71 -6.43
N LEU A 24 0.67 -1.66 -7.17
CA LEU A 24 0.23 -1.77 -8.56
C LEU A 24 1.34 -2.29 -9.48
N ILE A 25 2.57 -1.77 -9.33
CA ILE A 25 3.74 -2.24 -10.09
C ILE A 25 4.01 -3.72 -9.81
N LEU A 26 3.94 -4.15 -8.54
CA LEU A 26 4.11 -5.55 -8.16
C LEU A 26 3.03 -6.45 -8.78
N VAL A 27 1.79 -6.00 -8.85
CA VAL A 27 0.70 -6.73 -9.52
C VAL A 27 1.00 -6.91 -11.01
N ILE A 28 1.42 -5.84 -11.70
CA ILE A 28 1.79 -5.91 -13.13
C ILE A 28 2.96 -6.89 -13.34
N ALA A 29 3.98 -6.83 -12.47
CA ALA A 29 5.12 -7.73 -12.50
C ALA A 29 4.71 -9.19 -12.28
N ALA A 30 3.80 -9.46 -11.34
CA ALA A 30 3.29 -10.81 -11.08
C ALA A 30 2.56 -11.39 -12.31
N VAL A 31 1.73 -10.58 -12.98
CA VAL A 31 1.01 -10.99 -14.20
C VAL A 31 1.99 -11.31 -15.34
N LEU A 32 3.02 -10.48 -15.53
CA LEU A 32 4.07 -10.72 -16.53
C LEU A 32 4.87 -12.00 -16.25
N ILE A 33 5.17 -12.28 -14.97
CA ILE A 33 5.91 -13.47 -14.56
C ILE A 33 5.10 -14.76 -14.78
N VAL A 34 3.79 -14.73 -14.53
CA VAL A 34 2.90 -15.89 -14.66
C VAL A 34 2.75 -16.38 -16.11
N TRP A 35 2.92 -15.50 -17.11
CA TRP A 35 2.64 -15.84 -18.50
C TRP A 35 3.72 -16.70 -19.21
N THR A 36 4.81 -17.03 -18.51
CA THR A 36 5.95 -17.79 -19.05
C THR A 36 6.05 -19.14 -18.36
N ASP A 37 6.08 -20.23 -19.13
CA ASP A 37 6.01 -21.61 -18.63
C ASP A 37 7.04 -21.93 -17.54
N PHE A 38 6.59 -22.04 -16.28
CA PHE A 38 7.14 -22.91 -15.23
C PHE A 38 6.36 -22.77 -13.91
N PHE A 39 6.03 -23.88 -13.25
CA PHE A 39 5.35 -23.93 -11.94
C PHE A 39 6.01 -23.04 -10.86
N LEU A 40 7.33 -22.88 -10.93
CA LEU A 40 8.12 -22.01 -10.03
C LEU A 40 7.75 -20.52 -10.18
N ARG A 41 7.42 -20.06 -11.40
CA ARG A 41 7.00 -18.66 -11.66
C ARG A 41 5.62 -18.37 -11.11
N LEU A 42 4.73 -19.37 -11.08
CA LEU A 42 3.40 -19.24 -10.48
C LEU A 42 3.49 -19.04 -8.96
N VAL A 43 4.37 -19.79 -8.28
CA VAL A 43 4.66 -19.61 -6.85
C VAL A 43 5.25 -18.23 -6.56
N ILE A 44 6.17 -17.77 -7.41
CA ILE A 44 6.80 -16.43 -7.26
C ILE A 44 5.79 -15.31 -7.52
N GLY A 45 4.94 -15.43 -8.54
CA GLY A 45 3.86 -14.47 -8.82
C GLY A 45 2.87 -14.37 -7.65
N LEU A 46 2.50 -15.51 -7.05
CA LEU A 46 1.67 -15.54 -5.84
C LEU A 46 2.33 -14.85 -4.65
N LEU A 47 3.62 -15.10 -4.40
CA LEU A 47 4.38 -14.42 -3.36
C LEU A 47 4.38 -12.90 -3.57
N ILE A 48 4.59 -12.45 -4.80
CA ILE A 48 4.57 -11.02 -5.15
C ILE A 48 3.19 -10.41 -4.90
N ILE A 49 2.11 -11.12 -5.24
CA ILE A 49 0.72 -10.68 -4.99
C ILE A 49 0.45 -10.60 -3.49
N ILE A 50 0.89 -11.58 -2.70
CA ILE A 50 0.75 -11.56 -1.23
C ILE A 50 1.46 -10.34 -0.65
N VAL A 51 2.69 -10.05 -1.11
CA VAL A 51 3.44 -8.88 -0.66
C VAL A 51 2.73 -7.58 -1.07
N ALA A 52 2.23 -7.49 -2.30
CA ALA A 52 1.44 -6.35 -2.75
C ALA A 52 0.19 -6.15 -1.86
N TYR A 53 -0.51 -7.23 -1.53
CA TYR A 53 -1.68 -7.20 -0.65
C TYR A 53 -1.34 -6.70 0.75
N ILE A 54 -0.19 -7.10 1.30
CA ILE A 54 0.30 -6.60 2.59
C ILE A 54 0.55 -5.08 2.52
N PHE A 55 1.15 -4.58 1.43
CA PHE A 55 1.34 -3.14 1.24
C PHE A 55 0.01 -2.38 1.14
N PHE A 56 -0.96 -2.91 0.40
CA PHE A 56 -2.30 -2.33 0.34
C PHE A 56 -3.00 -2.34 1.70
N TYR A 57 -2.89 -3.44 2.45
CA TYR A 57 -3.45 -3.55 3.80
C TYR A 57 -2.80 -2.56 4.76
N LEU A 58 -1.47 -2.39 4.72
CA LEU A 58 -0.75 -1.41 5.52
C LEU A 58 -1.18 0.02 5.18
N ALA A 59 -1.32 0.34 3.89
CA ALA A 59 -1.82 1.64 3.43
C ALA A 59 -3.26 1.90 3.93
N TYR A 60 -4.13 0.89 3.85
CA TYR A 60 -5.50 0.98 4.37
C TYR A 60 -5.50 1.17 5.90
N LYS A 61 -4.70 0.39 6.63
CA LYS A 61 -4.62 0.46 8.09
C LYS A 61 -4.06 1.80 8.57
N THR A 62 -3.05 2.35 7.87
CA THR A 62 -2.53 3.71 8.17
C THR A 62 -3.55 4.79 7.85
N TRP A 63 -4.33 4.64 6.78
CA TRP A 63 -5.44 5.54 6.48
C TRP A 63 -6.54 5.48 7.55
N TRP A 64 -6.90 4.28 8.01
CA TRP A 64 -7.87 4.08 9.09
C TRP A 64 -7.38 4.70 10.40
N LEU A 65 -6.12 4.46 10.79
CA LEU A 65 -5.53 5.08 11.98
C LEU A 65 -5.57 6.61 11.91
N LYS A 66 -5.20 7.18 10.76
CA LYS A 66 -5.28 8.62 10.52
C LYS A 66 -6.71 9.15 10.72
N ARG A 67 -7.71 8.42 10.24
CA ARG A 67 -9.13 8.78 10.35
C ARG A 67 -9.66 8.64 11.77
N GLU A 68 -9.23 7.63 12.49
CA GLU A 68 -9.57 7.38 13.91
C GLU A 68 -8.99 8.50 14.80
N ILE A 69 -7.74 8.88 14.57
CA ILE A 69 -7.07 10.00 15.25
C ILE A 69 -7.81 11.31 15.00
N GLU A 70 -8.21 11.60 13.76
CA GLU A 70 -9.04 12.78 13.44
C GLU A 70 -10.37 12.79 14.19
N LYS A 71 -11.05 11.64 14.26
CA LYS A 71 -12.34 11.47 14.94
C LYS A 71 -12.23 11.70 16.45
N HIS A 72 -11.19 11.15 17.10
CA HIS A 72 -11.00 11.28 18.54
C HIS A 72 -10.46 12.65 18.96
N LEU A 73 -9.69 13.32 18.10
CA LEU A 73 -9.17 14.66 18.37
C LEU A 73 -10.15 15.80 18.02
N LYS A 74 -11.38 15.50 17.55
CA LYS A 74 -12.40 16.49 17.14
C LYS A 74 -11.79 17.64 16.30
N LEU A 75 -11.01 17.26 15.29
CA LEU A 75 -10.43 18.17 14.29
C LEU A 75 -11.08 17.95 12.92
#